data_AF-A0A1Q7D657-F1
#
_entry.id   AF-A0A1Q7D657-F1
#
_cell.length_a   1.000
_cell.length_b   1.000
_cell.length_c   1.000
_cell.angle_alpha   90.00
_cell.angle_beta   90.00
_cell.angle_gamma   90.00
#
_symmetry.space_group_name_H-M   'P 1'
#
loop_
_entity.id
_entity.type
_entity.pdbx_description
1 polymer ?
#
loop_
_entity_poly.entity_id
_entity_poly.type
_entity_poly.pdbx_seq_one_letter_code
_entity_poly.pdbx_strand_id
1 'polypeptide(L)'
;MQAELLADTASRPLPVTRADVTAMLGEVRALGALNRFRGTPPADVQALVSAVLGVARLAQVLGDGLVVLDVNPIIVSDHGAFAVDLLAETGASIHGERVAPFDRIGRRPSERRAR
;
A
#
# COMPACT_ATOMS: atom_id res chain seq x y z
N MET A 1 14.23 -2.20 4.87
CA MET A 1 15.11 -3.19 5.56
C MET A 1 14.71 -3.54 7.01
N GLN A 2 13.88 -2.76 7.73
CA GLN A 2 13.53 -3.09 9.13
C GLN A 2 12.42 -4.15 9.32
N ALA A 3 11.66 -4.51 8.28
CA ALA A 3 10.53 -5.44 8.39
C ALA A 3 10.94 -6.89 8.73
N GLU A 4 12.14 -7.32 8.35
CA GLU A 4 12.58 -8.73 8.53
C GLU A 4 13.10 -9.03 9.94
N LEU A 5 13.44 -8.03 10.74
CA LEU A 5 14.11 -8.24 12.02
C LEU A 5 13.19 -8.84 13.10
N LEU A 6 11.88 -8.77 12.92
CA LEU A 6 10.87 -9.24 13.88
C LEU A 6 10.00 -10.39 13.35
N ALA A 7 10.21 -10.85 12.11
CA ALA A 7 9.32 -11.79 11.42
C ALA A 7 7.82 -11.42 11.52
N ASP A 8 7.54 -10.12 11.67
CA ASP A 8 6.19 -9.58 11.85
C ASP A 8 5.60 -9.22 10.49
N THR A 9 5.35 -10.26 9.70
CA THR A 9 4.88 -10.13 8.33
C THR A 9 3.71 -11.07 8.10
N ALA A 10 2.88 -10.72 7.13
CA ALA A 10 1.80 -11.56 6.65
C ALA A 10 1.81 -11.52 5.12
N SER A 11 1.62 -12.66 4.48
CA SER A 11 1.72 -12.79 3.03
C SER A 11 0.55 -13.60 2.49
N ARG A 12 0.14 -13.25 1.28
CA ARG A 12 -0.93 -13.94 0.53
C ARG A 12 -0.57 -14.00 -0.95
N PRO A 13 -0.89 -15.10 -1.65
CA PRO A 13 -0.78 -15.14 -3.10
C PRO A 13 -1.84 -14.21 -3.72
N LEU A 14 -1.51 -13.61 -4.87
CA LEU A 14 -2.47 -12.89 -5.68
C LEU A 14 -3.35 -13.87 -6.50
N PRO A 15 -4.61 -13.52 -6.82
CA PRO A 15 -5.31 -12.29 -6.44
C PRO A 15 -5.78 -12.29 -4.98
N VAL A 16 -5.86 -11.11 -4.36
CA VAL A 16 -6.38 -10.90 -3.01
C VAL A 16 -7.62 -10.01 -3.01
N THR A 17 -8.54 -10.30 -2.10
CA THR A 17 -9.73 -9.48 -1.85
C THR A 17 -9.49 -8.46 -0.74
N ARG A 18 -10.43 -7.52 -0.56
CA ARG A 18 -10.43 -6.61 0.59
C ARG A 18 -10.47 -7.34 1.92
N ALA A 19 -11.20 -8.45 2.00
CA ALA A 19 -11.28 -9.27 3.20
C ALA A 19 -9.91 -9.90 3.52
N ASP A 20 -9.22 -10.43 2.51
CA ASP A 20 -7.88 -11.01 2.66
C ASP A 20 -6.88 -9.97 3.18
N VAL A 21 -6.87 -8.78 2.57
CA VAL A 21 -5.97 -7.68 2.99
C VAL A 21 -6.30 -7.23 4.41
N THR A 22 -7.57 -7.11 4.77
CA THR A 22 -7.97 -6.71 6.13
C THR A 22 -7.52 -7.74 7.17
N ALA A 23 -7.68 -9.03 6.87
CA ALA A 23 -7.22 -10.12 7.74
C ALA A 23 -5.69 -10.12 7.86
N MET A 24 -4.98 -9.99 6.74
CA MET A 24 -3.51 -9.94 6.66
C MET A 24 -2.93 -8.78 7.49
N LEU A 25 -3.54 -7.58 7.43
CA LEU A 25 -3.11 -6.45 8.26
C LEU A 25 -3.38 -6.70 9.76
N GLY A 26 -4.40 -7.48 10.10
CA GLY A 26 -4.67 -7.90 11.48
C GLY A 26 -3.65 -8.89 12.05
N GLU A 27 -2.91 -9.60 11.19
CA GLU A 27 -1.86 -10.55 11.59
C GLU A 27 -0.55 -9.85 11.98
N VAL A 28 -0.31 -8.63 11.48
CA VAL A 28 0.91 -7.85 11.75
C VAL A 28 0.79 -7.12 13.08
N ARG A 29 1.56 -7.56 14.08
CA ARG A 29 1.51 -7.07 15.47
C ARG A 29 1.84 -5.58 15.57
N ALA A 30 2.81 -5.11 14.78
CA ALA A 30 3.21 -3.71 14.73
C ALA A 30 2.07 -2.78 14.28
N LEU A 31 1.13 -3.27 13.47
CA LEU A 31 -0.04 -2.48 13.07
C LEU A 31 -1.05 -2.33 14.22
N GLY A 32 -1.02 -3.20 15.23
CA GLY A 32 -1.77 -3.01 16.47
C GLY A 32 -1.42 -1.69 17.18
N ALA A 33 -0.21 -1.16 16.98
CA ALA A 33 0.22 0.13 17.52
C ALA A 33 -0.33 1.35 16.76
N LEU A 34 -0.73 1.21 15.49
CA LEU A 34 -1.31 2.30 14.70
C LEU A 34 -2.57 2.90 15.35
N ASN A 35 -3.28 2.10 16.15
CA ASN A 35 -4.49 2.53 16.86
C ASN A 35 -4.22 3.11 18.26
N ARG A 36 -2.97 3.11 18.77
CA ARG A 36 -2.70 3.34 20.21
C ARG A 36 -1.48 4.20 20.54
N PHE A 37 -0.97 5.02 19.63
CA PHE A 37 0.03 6.02 20.05
C PHE A 37 -0.68 7.19 20.77
N ARG A 38 -0.27 7.49 22.01
CA ARG A 38 -0.96 8.49 22.84
C ARG A 38 -0.91 9.88 22.19
N GLY A 39 -2.08 10.51 22.05
CA GLY A 39 -2.21 11.90 21.59
C GLY A 39 -2.24 12.11 20.08
N THR A 40 -2.10 11.05 19.27
CA THR A 40 -2.23 11.12 17.81
C THR A 40 -3.62 10.70 17.34
N PRO A 41 -4.19 11.36 16.31
CA PRO A 41 -5.39 10.91 15.64
C PRO A 41 -5.29 9.44 15.18
N PRO A 42 -6.40 8.68 15.17
CA PRO A 42 -6.39 7.30 14.71
C PRO A 42 -5.98 7.23 13.23
N ALA A 43 -5.11 6.28 12.89
CA ALA A 43 -4.70 6.02 11.51
C ALA A 43 -5.89 5.55 10.65
N ASP A 44 -5.97 6.02 9.40
CA ASP A 44 -6.99 5.54 8.46
C ASP A 44 -6.60 4.17 7.89
N VAL A 45 -6.97 3.12 8.63
CA VAL A 45 -6.74 1.72 8.25
C VAL A 45 -7.46 1.37 6.94
N GLN A 46 -8.61 2.00 6.64
CA GLN A 46 -9.34 1.73 5.40
C GLN A 46 -8.62 2.29 4.18
N ALA A 47 -7.94 3.43 4.33
CA ALA A 47 -7.03 3.95 3.32
C ALA A 47 -5.83 3.02 3.11
N LEU A 48 -5.24 2.46 4.18
CA LEU A 48 -4.16 1.48 4.07
C LEU A 48 -4.59 0.22 3.29
N VAL A 49 -5.75 -0.36 3.62
CA VAL A 49 -6.32 -1.49 2.88
C VAL A 49 -6.49 -1.16 1.40
N SER A 50 -6.97 0.05 1.10
CA SER A 50 -7.18 0.50 -0.28
C SER A 50 -5.86 0.70 -1.04
N ALA A 51 -4.82 1.19 -0.37
CA ALA A 51 -3.47 1.31 -0.93
C ALA A 51 -2.88 -0.05 -1.27
N VAL A 52 -2.93 -1.01 -0.34
CA VAL A 52 -2.44 -2.39 -0.55
C VAL A 52 -3.19 -3.06 -1.72
N LEU A 53 -4.51 -2.90 -1.81
CA LEU A 53 -5.28 -3.39 -2.96
C LEU A 53 -4.88 -2.70 -4.27
N GLY A 54 -4.50 -1.42 -4.23
CA GLY A 54 -3.97 -0.70 -5.39
C GLY A 54 -2.66 -1.29 -5.90
N VAL A 55 -1.72 -1.58 -4.98
CA VAL A 55 -0.45 -2.25 -5.28
C VAL A 55 -0.69 -3.65 -5.84
N ALA A 56 -1.59 -4.43 -5.22
CA ALA A 56 -1.97 -5.76 -5.70
C ALA A 56 -2.56 -5.74 -7.12
N ARG A 57 -3.35 -4.72 -7.47
CA ARG A 57 -3.85 -4.54 -8.84
C ARG A 57 -2.74 -4.15 -9.81
N LEU A 58 -1.85 -3.24 -9.41
CA LEU A 58 -0.70 -2.85 -10.23
C LEU A 58 0.18 -4.06 -10.56
N ALA A 59 0.46 -4.90 -9.56
CA ALA A 59 1.22 -6.13 -9.78
C ALA A 59 0.56 -7.07 -10.80
N GLN A 60 -0.76 -7.23 -10.72
CA GLN A 60 -1.51 -8.04 -11.69
C GLN A 60 -1.50 -7.46 -13.11
N VAL A 61 -1.55 -6.13 -13.24
CA VAL A 61 -1.46 -5.46 -14.56
C VAL A 61 -0.08 -5.63 -15.18
N LEU A 62 0.99 -5.57 -14.37
CA LEU A 62 2.37 -5.75 -14.85
C LEU A 62 2.67 -7.22 -15.22
N GLY A 63 1.92 -8.16 -14.65
CA GLY A 63 1.92 -9.57 -15.02
C GLY A 63 3.29 -10.24 -14.88
N ASP A 64 3.56 -11.23 -15.74
CA ASP A 64 4.76 -12.08 -15.68
C ASP A 64 6.08 -11.31 -15.88
N GLY A 65 6.02 -10.07 -16.37
CA GLY A 65 7.20 -9.21 -16.50
C GLY A 65 7.66 -8.59 -15.18
N LEU A 66 6.85 -8.66 -14.12
CA LEU A 66 7.18 -8.15 -12.79
C LEU A 66 7.90 -9.22 -11.95
N VAL A 67 9.12 -8.92 -11.52
CA VAL A 67 9.90 -9.79 -10.62
C VAL A 67 9.63 -9.41 -9.16
N VAL A 68 9.71 -8.11 -8.86
CA VAL A 68 9.47 -7.57 -7.51
C VAL A 68 8.74 -6.25 -7.61
N LEU A 69 7.77 -6.04 -6.72
CA LEU A 69 7.18 -4.74 -6.43
C LEU A 69 7.24 -4.52 -4.93
N ASP A 70 8.14 -3.64 -4.48
CA ASP A 70 8.29 -3.28 -3.08
C ASP A 70 7.81 -1.83 -2.86
N VAL A 71 6.99 -1.64 -1.83
CA VAL A 71 6.44 -0.34 -1.46
C VAL A 71 6.80 -0.07 -0.01
N ASN A 72 7.81 0.77 0.17
CA ASN A 72 8.37 1.06 1.48
C ASN A 72 9.06 2.43 1.48
N PRO A 73 8.65 3.40 2.31
CA PRO A 73 7.61 3.30 3.33
C PRO A 73 6.20 3.62 2.80
N ILE A 74 5.20 3.04 3.47
CA ILE A 74 3.82 3.53 3.45
C ILE A 74 3.58 4.34 4.73
N ILE A 75 3.22 5.61 4.58
CA ILE A 75 2.82 6.47 5.70
C ILE A 75 1.30 6.41 5.83
N VAL A 76 0.80 6.15 7.04
CA VAL A 76 -0.63 6.15 7.35
C VAL A 76 -0.92 7.19 8.42
N SER A 77 -1.91 8.04 8.16
CA SER A 77 -2.43 9.01 9.13
C SER A 77 -3.96 9.08 9.04
N ASP A 78 -4.55 9.96 9.83
CA ASP A 78 -5.95 10.40 9.74
C ASP A 78 -6.34 11.06 8.41
N HIS A 79 -5.38 11.34 7.53
CA HIS A 79 -5.60 11.91 6.20
C HIS A 79 -5.50 10.86 5.08
N GLY A 80 -5.24 9.60 5.43
CA GLY A 80 -5.15 8.49 4.49
C GLY A 80 -3.81 7.73 4.57
N ALA A 81 -3.54 6.95 3.53
CA ALA A 81 -2.31 6.17 3.37
C ALA A 81 -1.58 6.56 2.08
N PHE A 82 -0.27 6.75 2.17
CA PHE A 82 0.57 7.26 1.09
C PHE A 82 1.81 6.38 0.92
N ALA A 83 1.97 5.80 -0.26
CA ALA A 83 3.25 5.23 -0.69
C ALA A 83 4.22 6.39 -0.98
N VAL A 84 5.32 6.46 -0.23
CA VAL A 84 6.33 7.51 -0.39
C VAL A 84 7.38 7.11 -1.41
N ASP A 85 7.68 5.83 -1.44
CA ASP A 85 8.67 5.23 -2.35
C ASP A 85 8.18 3.87 -2.83
N LEU A 86 8.65 3.48 -4.02
CA LEU A 86 8.28 2.24 -4.69
C LEU A 86 9.44 1.79 -5.58
N LEU A 87 9.86 0.55 -5.39
CA LEU A 87 10.82 -0.14 -6.25
C LEU A 87 10.09 -1.19 -7.07
N ALA A 88 10.28 -1.17 -8.38
CA ALA A 88 9.80 -2.21 -9.28
C ALA A 88 10.99 -2.82 -10.03
N GLU A 89 11.18 -4.12 -9.89
CA GLU A 89 12.13 -4.90 -10.68
C GLU A 89 11.35 -5.67 -11.75
N THR A 90 11.77 -5.52 -12.99
CA THR A 90 11.13 -6.16 -14.14
C THR A 90 12.11 -7.07 -14.87
N GLY A 91 11.59 -8.17 -15.42
CA GLY A 91 12.34 -9.02 -16.33
C GLY A 91 12.69 -8.30 -17.64
N ALA A 92 13.51 -8.93 -18.48
CA ALA A 92 14.04 -8.36 -19.72
C ALA A 92 12.99 -8.01 -20.80
N SER A 93 11.69 -8.25 -20.57
CA SER A 93 10.62 -7.95 -21.51
C SER A 93 9.37 -7.51 -20.76
N ILE A 94 9.16 -6.19 -20.67
CA ILE A 94 7.86 -5.62 -20.35
C ILE A 94 7.22 -5.08 -21.63
N HIS A 95 6.08 -5.63 -22.02
CA HIS A 95 5.16 -4.99 -22.96
C HIS A 95 4.07 -4.31 -22.15
N GLY A 96 4.39 -3.15 -21.56
CA GLY A 96 3.39 -2.33 -20.89
C GLY A 96 2.62 -1.51 -21.93
N GLU A 97 1.35 -1.84 -22.16
CA GLU A 97 0.46 -0.92 -22.87
C GLU A 97 0.24 0.33 -21.99
N ARG A 98 0.23 1.53 -22.59
CA ARG A 98 -0.03 2.76 -21.83
C ARG A 98 -1.43 2.69 -21.22
N VAL A 99 -1.48 2.47 -19.91
CA VAL A 99 -2.70 2.65 -19.13
C VAL A 99 -2.86 4.16 -18.90
N ALA A 100 -4.06 4.69 -19.14
CA ALA A 100 -4.38 6.08 -18.85
C ALA A 100 -3.97 6.43 -17.40
N PRO A 101 -3.48 7.66 -17.14
CA PRO A 101 -3.03 8.04 -15.81
C PRO A 101 -4.12 7.77 -14.78
N PHE A 102 -3.75 7.17 -13.65
CA PHE A 102 -4.64 6.96 -12.52
C PHE A 102 -5.33 8.26 -12.14
N ASP A 103 -6.66 8.23 -11.99
CA ASP A 103 -7.37 9.27 -11.26
C ASP A 103 -6.78 9.36 -9.85
N ARG A 104 -6.26 10.54 -9.49
CA ARG A 104 -5.66 10.79 -8.18
C ARG A 104 -6.60 10.33 -7.07
N ILE A 105 -6.22 9.30 -6.33
CA ILE A 105 -6.89 8.94 -5.06
C ILE A 105 -6.47 10.00 -4.04
N GLY A 106 -7.29 11.05 -3.94
CA GLY A 106 -7.15 12.11 -2.94
C GLY A 106 -6.36 13.34 -3.43
N ARG A 107 -7.00 14.51 -3.32
CA ARG A 107 -6.31 15.81 -3.38
C ARG A 107 -5.39 15.95 -2.17
N ARG A 108 -4.23 16.60 -2.36
CA ARG A 108 -3.32 16.91 -1.25
C ARG A 108 -4.09 17.72 -0.19
N PRO A 109 -3.84 17.56 1.12
CA PRO A 109 -4.46 18.39 2.15
C PRO A 109 -4.29 19.90 1.90
N SER A 110 -3.20 20.31 1.24
CA SER A 110 -2.93 21.69 0.82
C SER A 110 -3.89 22.24 -0.25
N GLU A 111 -4.60 21.39 -0.98
CA GLU A 111 -5.52 21.77 -2.06
C GLU A 111 -6.98 21.92 -1.59
N ARG A 112 -7.26 21.71 -0.30
CA ARG A 112 -8.62 21.80 0.27
C ARG A 112 -8.97 23.18 0.85
N ARG A 113 -8.00 24.09 1.03
CA ARG A 113 -8.18 25.40 1.68
C ARG A 113 -8.40 26.59 0.72
N ALA A 114 -8.77 26.33 -0.53
CA ALA A 114 -9.15 27.38 -1.48
C ALA A 114 -10.63 27.24 -1.87
N ARG A 115 -11.53 27.48 -0.91
CA ARG A 115 -12.93 27.84 -1.13
C ARG A 115 -13.41 28.74 -0.01
#